data_AF-R9LFX3-F1
#
_entry.id   AF-R9LFX3-F1
#
_cell.length_a   1.000
_cell.length_b   1.000
_cell.length_c   1.000
_cell.angle_alpha   90.00
_cell.angle_beta   90.00
_cell.angle_gamma   90.00
#
_symmetry.space_group_name_H-M   'P 1'
#
loop_
_entity.id
_entity.type
_entity.pdbx_description
1 polymer ?
#
loop_
_entity_poly.entity_id
_entity_poly.type
_entity_poly.pdbx_seq_one_letter_code
_entity_poly.pdbx_strand_id
1 'polypeptide(L)' 'MTIQQPDGLQTLLEHNIKANHYFYSLPTYLRDLVCRSHETIRTETELHQYADDIQRGLHE' A
#
# COMPACT_ATOMS: atom_id res chain seq x y z
N MET A 1 11.12 -8.38 20.91
CA MET A 1 10.33 -7.17 20.59
C MET A 1 10.97 -6.51 19.39
N THR A 2 10.60 -6.94 18.18
CA THR A 2 11.01 -6.22 16.97
C THR A 2 10.11 -5.02 16.86
N ILE A 3 10.65 -3.85 17.20
CA ILE A 3 10.06 -2.57 16.83
C ILE A 3 10.18 -2.54 15.31
N GLN A 4 9.18 -3.08 14.60
CA GLN A 4 8.99 -2.79 13.19
C GLN A 4 8.83 -1.28 13.14
N GLN A 5 9.83 -0.59 12.58
CA GLN A 5 9.68 0.82 12.26
C GLN A 5 8.36 0.93 11.48
N PRO A 6 7.42 1.81 11.87
CA PRO A 6 6.20 1.95 11.11
C PRO A 6 6.62 2.45 9.74
N ASP A 7 6.61 1.54 8.78
CA ASP A 7 6.95 1.81 7.40
C ASP A 7 6.16 3.01 6.88
N GLY A 8 6.69 3.71 5.88
CA GLY A 8 6.01 4.87 5.29
C GLY A 8 4.56 4.57 4.96
N LEU A 9 4.30 3.35 4.49
CA LEU A 9 2.97 2.79 4.27
C LEU A 9 2.16 2.62 5.56
N GLN A 10 2.71 2.02 6.62
CA GLN A 10 1.96 1.77 7.86
C GLN A 10 1.55 3.08 8.54
N THR A 11 2.47 4.05 8.58
CA THR A 11 2.17 5.41 9.08
C THR A 11 1.08 6.07 8.23
N LEU A 12 1.15 5.94 6.90
CA LEU A 12 0.11 6.44 5.99
C LEU A 12 -1.25 5.78 6.25
N LEU A 13 -1.30 4.46 6.47
CA LEU A 13 -2.54 3.73 6.73
C LEU A 13 -3.13 4.10 8.10
N GLU A 14 -2.30 4.38 9.11
CA GLU A 14 -2.77 4.87 10.42
C GLU A 14 -3.29 6.31 10.35
N HIS A 15 -2.58 7.21 9.67
CA HIS A 15 -2.96 8.63 9.59
C HIS A 15 -4.04 8.92 8.55
N ASN A 16 -4.16 8.11 7.51
CA ASN A 16 -5.06 8.35 6.40
C ASN A 16 -6.08 7.22 6.23
N ILE A 17 -7.27 7.46 6.78
CA ILE A 17 -8.41 6.53 6.74
C ILE A 17 -8.77 6.14 5.30
N LYS A 18 -8.64 7.05 4.33
CA LYS A 18 -8.95 6.74 2.92
C LYS A 18 -7.96 5.74 2.34
N ALA A 19 -6.65 5.98 2.53
CA ALA A 19 -5.60 5.05 2.13
C ALA A 19 -5.78 3.68 2.80
N ASN A 20 -6.14 3.68 4.09
CA ASN A 20 -6.44 2.47 4.84
C ASN A 20 -7.60 1.67 4.22
N HIS A 21 -8.73 2.35 4.00
CA HIS A 21 -9.91 1.73 3.41
C HIS A 21 -9.64 1.20 2.00
N TYR A 22 -8.87 1.94 1.19
CA TYR A 22 -8.45 1.49 -0.13
C TYR A 22 -7.56 0.24 -0.03
N PHE A 23 -6.50 0.27 0.79
CA PHE A 23 -5.58 -0.84 0.97
C PHE A 23 -6.29 -2.12 1.44
N TYR A 24 -7.24 -2.02 2.38
CA TYR A 24 -8.04 -3.16 2.82
C TYR A 24 -9.08 -3.63 1.80
N SER A 25 -9.53 -2.74 0.91
CA SER A 25 -10.42 -3.09 -0.20
C SER A 25 -9.69 -3.79 -1.35
N LEU A 26 -8.35 -3.72 -1.39
CA LEU A 26 -7.56 -4.41 -2.41
C LEU A 26 -7.55 -5.94 -2.17
N PRO A 27 -7.56 -6.75 -3.25
CA PRO A 27 -7.35 -8.19 -3.16
C PRO A 27 -6.02 -8.52 -2.47
N THR A 28 -5.98 -9.69 -1.82
CA THR A 28 -4.85 -10.14 -1.00
C THR A 28 -3.52 -10.12 -1.74
N TYR A 29 -3.51 -10.39 -3.05
CA TYR A 29 -2.29 -10.35 -3.87
C TYR A 29 -1.74 -8.92 -4.04
N LEU A 30 -2.61 -7.92 -4.23
CA LEU A 30 -2.20 -6.52 -4.32
C LEU A 30 -1.69 -6.01 -2.98
N ARG A 31 -2.35 -6.39 -1.89
CA ARG A 31 -1.86 -6.08 -0.54
C ARG A 31 -0.45 -6.64 -0.31
N ASP A 32 -0.16 -7.85 -0.77
CA ASP A 32 1.17 -8.45 -0.62
C ASP A 32 2.23 -7.68 -1.44
N LEU A 33 1.91 -7.29 -2.68
CA LEU A 33 2.79 -6.50 -3.55
C LEU A 33 3.02 -5.07 -3.04
N VAL A 34 1.96 -4.43 -2.56
CA VAL A 34 2.03 -3.10 -1.92
C VAL A 34 2.83 -3.20 -0.62
N CYS A 35 2.66 -4.28 0.16
CA CYS A 35 3.44 -4.54 1.37
C CYS A 35 4.92 -4.77 1.06
N ARG A 36 5.27 -5.39 -0.08
CA ARG A 36 6.69 -5.45 -0.53
C ARG A 36 7.27 -4.11 -0.92
N SER A 37 6.43 -3.12 -1.19
CA SER A 37 6.81 -1.76 -1.61
C SER A 37 6.51 -0.73 -0.51
N HIS A 38 6.36 -1.21 0.72
CA HIS A 38 6.10 -0.46 1.94
C HIS A 38 7.08 0.70 2.19
N GLU A 39 8.35 0.53 1.78
CA GLU A 39 9.40 1.55 1.95
C GLU A 39 9.27 2.71 0.94
N THR A 40 8.72 2.43 -0.23
CA THR A 40 8.54 3.40 -1.33
C THR A 40 7.23 4.17 -1.23
N ILE A 41 6.20 3.60 -0.61
CA ILE A 41 4.88 4.25 -0.54
C ILE A 41 4.80 5.10 0.72
N ARG A 42 4.80 6.43 0.55
CA ARG A 42 4.68 7.38 1.67
C ARG A 42 3.39 8.19 1.63
N THR A 43 2.69 8.17 0.50
CA THR A 43 1.49 8.97 0.26
C THR A 43 0.35 8.16 -0.34
N GLU A 44 -0.89 8.64 -0.15
CA GLU A 44 -2.10 8.01 -0.73
C GLU A 44 -2.02 7.96 -2.26
N THR A 45 -1.44 8.99 -2.88
CA THR A 45 -1.25 9.06 -4.33
C THR A 45 -0.31 7.96 -4.82
N GLU A 46 0.80 7.71 -4.12
CA GLU A 46 1.71 6.62 -4.45
C GLU A 46 1.05 5.25 -4.28
N LEU A 47 0.28 5.05 -3.21
CA LEU A 47 -0.49 3.82 -2.99
C LEU A 47 -1.45 3.55 -4.16
N HIS A 48 -2.22 4.57 -4.57
CA HIS A 48 -3.13 4.47 -5.70
C HIS A 48 -2.40 4.22 -7.01
N GLN A 49 -1.34 4.98 -7.31
CA GLN A 49 -0.56 4.78 -8.54
C GLN A 49 0.04 3.38 -8.59
N TYR A 50 0.59 2.89 -7.48
CA TYR A 50 1.23 1.58 -7.45
C TYR A 50 0.20 0.46 -7.60
N ALA A 51 -0.94 0.56 -6.92
CA ALA A 51 -2.03 -0.40 -7.07
C ALA A 51 -2.60 -0.40 -8.50
N ASP A 52 -2.76 0.79 -9.10
CA ASP A 52 -3.24 0.93 -10.49
C ASP A 52 -2.23 0.35 -11.49
N ASP A 53 -0.93 0.63 -11.32
CA ASP A 53 0.16 0.12 -12.16
C ASP A 53 0.24 -1.42 -12.11
N ILE A 54 0.18 -1.99 -10.90
CA ILE A 54 0.12 -3.44 -10.73
C ILE A 54 -1.14 -4.02 -11.39
N GLN A 55 -2.31 -3.40 -11.17
CA GLN A 55 -3.57 -3.87 -11.77
C GLN A 55 -3.51 -3.82 -13.30
N ARG A 56 -2.88 -2.80 -13.89
CA ARG A 56 -2.70 -2.67 -15.33
C ARG A 56 -1.72 -3.70 -15.88
N GLY A 57 -0.58 -3.89 -15.23
CA GLY A 57 0.41 -4.90 -15.62
C GLY A 57 -0.07 -6.34 -15.45
N LEU A 58 -1.08 -6.59 -14.60
CA LEU A 58 -1.71 -7.90 -14.46
C LEU A 58 -2.76 -8.20 -15.55
N HIS A 59 -3.19 -7.19 -16.31
CA HIS A 59 -4.28 -7.29 -17.28
C HIS A 59 -3.81 -7.51 -18.73
N GLU A 60 -2.49 -7.69 -18.92
CA GLU A 60 -1.82 -8.13 -20.16
C GLU A 60 -1.52 -9.63 -20.16
#